data_AF-A0A3F3H7L2-F1
#
_entry.id   AF-A0A3F3H7L2-F1
#
_cell.length_a   1.000
_cell.length_b   1.000
_cell.length_c   1.000
_cell.angle_alpha   90.00
_cell.angle_beta   90.00
_cell.angle_gamma   90.00
#
_symmetry.space_group_name_H-M   'P 1'
#
loop_
_entity.id
_entity.type
_entity.pdbx_description
1 polymer ?
#
loop_
_entity_poly.entity_id
_entity_poly.type
_entity_poly.pdbx_seq_one_letter_code
_entity_poly.pdbx_strand_id
1 'polypeptide(L)'
;MAHVESDSLNQQEDLVNQLVQKATTALQQAKTNGDLNGITAKAVKDINAVANPTKMVAYQPVSQHDIDRAVAILQQIGQEKSDSFNQIIGVDPMSLANQQAKLNLIISNGIEKLNRAETNREFEQSFQKTSQAIRAVENPTIQEILKEPTADDKALSIRFLEQAAQDQRDLFQNVAHADQQSLAQQLSILEKALKAGTQAINQAKTRGELAKVSDQALIQIRAVAKPEVEFAYQEATAYDVGVAYGKLVNILSAKRKQFAAILHVDPISLSKQLQLLDLIKKSTTIELNQSMIQKDIQVAYDKGVQAINLVAAPKILSEYQPVTAEERHLGEQTLRNAGEAKKADFAAISHVDQDSLRAQQLVVDSVLATGLQALQKAKVAGAFRKAVADNLDCIQRIEEPSIQKDYQPVTDMDRYLARQAINHAGEAKKQAILAVEQGEKKSVQQQVKAVQQAITQAQQDVAQAAVQGELKRAVQAGFDSIAKIAGPALEVEYQPTTKADQNQALAALNQAADDKRATFAAIDHVDSVSLSLQSGLIEKTK
;
A
#
# COMPACT_ATOMS: atom_id res chain seq x y z
N MET A 1 15.25 -19.58 -130.50
CA MET A 1 16.22 -20.68 -130.75
C MET A 1 15.60 -21.95 -130.19
N ALA A 2 15.34 -22.96 -131.00
CA ALA A 2 14.73 -24.20 -130.53
C ALA A 2 15.74 -24.96 -129.65
N HIS A 3 15.40 -25.18 -128.37
CA HIS A 3 16.25 -25.88 -127.39
C HIS A 3 16.17 -27.40 -127.60
N VAL A 4 16.86 -27.88 -128.64
CA VAL A 4 16.91 -29.29 -129.04
C VAL A 4 18.20 -29.94 -128.56
N GLU A 5 18.16 -31.24 -128.29
CA GLU A 5 19.34 -32.03 -127.93
C GLU A 5 20.29 -32.08 -129.12
N SER A 6 21.56 -31.72 -128.88
CA SER A 6 22.59 -31.66 -129.91
C SER A 6 22.73 -32.98 -130.67
N ASP A 7 22.64 -34.12 -129.96
CA ASP A 7 22.81 -35.44 -130.56
C ASP A 7 21.63 -35.83 -131.44
N SER A 8 20.40 -35.48 -131.04
CA SER A 8 19.20 -35.72 -131.83
C SER A 8 19.12 -34.82 -133.06
N LEU A 9 19.56 -33.56 -132.95
CA LEU A 9 19.65 -32.65 -134.08
C LEU A 9 20.68 -33.15 -135.10
N ASN A 10 21.88 -33.51 -134.64
CA ASN A 10 22.95 -34.04 -135.50
C ASN A 10 22.53 -35.33 -136.21
N GLN A 11 21.89 -36.28 -135.51
CA GLN A 11 21.40 -37.52 -136.12
C GLN A 11 20.38 -37.29 -137.24
N GLN A 12 19.50 -36.30 -137.10
CA GLN A 12 18.47 -36.02 -138.09
C GLN A 12 19.01 -35.18 -139.25
N GLU A 13 19.96 -34.29 -138.99
CA GLU A 13 20.72 -33.60 -140.02
C GLU A 13 21.51 -34.60 -140.87
N ASP A 14 22.17 -35.58 -140.26
CA ASP A 14 22.84 -36.68 -140.95
C ASP A 14 21.86 -37.54 -141.77
N LEU A 15 20.67 -37.83 -141.23
CA LEU A 15 19.64 -38.59 -141.95
C LEU A 15 19.11 -37.83 -143.17
N VAL A 16 18.82 -36.53 -143.02
CA VAL A 16 18.40 -35.66 -144.14
C VAL A 16 19.52 -35.58 -145.18
N ASN A 17 20.77 -35.40 -144.77
CA ASN A 17 21.92 -35.34 -145.66
C ASN A 17 22.10 -36.65 -146.45
N GLN A 18 22.00 -37.82 -145.80
CA GLN A 18 22.03 -39.12 -146.48
C GLN A 18 20.88 -39.30 -147.47
N LEU A 19 19.66 -38.88 -147.12
CA LEU A 19 18.49 -38.95 -147.98
C LEU A 19 18.60 -38.01 -149.20
N VAL A 20 19.11 -36.79 -149.01
CA VAL A 20 19.41 -35.84 -150.09
C VAL A 20 20.49 -36.40 -151.02
N GLN A 21 21.54 -37.01 -150.48
CA GLN A 21 22.63 -37.58 -151.27
C GLN A 21 22.17 -38.81 -152.08
N LYS A 22 21.33 -39.66 -151.49
CA LYS A 22 20.68 -40.79 -152.16
C LYS A 22 19.72 -40.34 -153.26
N ALA A 23 18.93 -39.28 -153.01
CA ALA A 23 18.05 -38.68 -154.01
C ALA A 23 18.84 -38.04 -155.17
N THR A 24 19.94 -37.35 -154.88
CA THR A 24 20.83 -36.73 -155.89
C THR A 24 21.46 -37.79 -156.79
N THR A 25 21.91 -38.91 -156.21
CA THR A 25 22.47 -40.05 -156.96
C THR A 25 21.43 -40.70 -157.88
N ALA A 26 20.19 -40.87 -157.39
CA ALA A 26 19.09 -41.41 -158.19
C ALA A 26 18.68 -40.46 -159.33
N LEU A 27 18.67 -39.14 -159.08
CA LEU A 27 18.38 -38.12 -160.10
C LEU A 27 19.43 -38.10 -161.23
N GLN A 28 20.72 -38.30 -160.91
CA GLN A 28 21.80 -38.36 -161.90
C GLN A 28 21.75 -39.60 -162.81
N GLN A 29 20.99 -40.63 -162.43
CA GLN A 29 20.86 -41.90 -163.16
C GLN A 29 19.54 -42.01 -163.96
N ALA A 30 18.66 -41.01 -163.88
CA ALA A 30 17.37 -41.00 -164.57
C ALA A 30 17.56 -40.82 -166.10
N LYS A 31 16.98 -41.71 -166.90
CA LYS A 31 17.12 -41.71 -168.38
C LYS A 31 15.90 -41.14 -169.11
N THR A 32 14.78 -40.92 -168.42
CA THR A 32 13.55 -40.36 -169.00
C THR A 32 12.92 -39.28 -168.10
N ASN A 33 12.16 -38.35 -168.68
CA ASN A 33 11.41 -37.33 -167.91
C ASN A 33 10.35 -37.92 -166.97
N GLY A 34 9.89 -39.16 -167.23
CA GLY A 34 9.00 -39.90 -166.33
C GLY A 34 9.69 -40.37 -165.06
N ASP A 35 10.96 -40.78 -165.14
CA ASP A 35 11.77 -41.23 -164.00
C ASP A 35 12.07 -40.07 -163.03
N LEU A 36 12.24 -38.86 -163.57
CA LEU A 36 12.59 -37.66 -162.81
C LEU A 36 11.47 -37.23 -161.83
N ASN A 37 10.21 -37.31 -162.26
CA ASN A 37 9.07 -36.99 -161.41
C ASN A 37 8.82 -38.04 -160.31
N GLY A 38 9.03 -39.33 -160.61
CA GLY A 38 8.90 -40.41 -159.62
C GLY A 38 9.97 -40.37 -158.54
N ILE A 39 11.22 -40.07 -158.92
CA ILE A 39 12.36 -39.94 -157.99
C ILE A 39 12.19 -38.70 -157.10
N THR A 40 11.77 -37.56 -157.66
CA THR A 40 11.57 -36.31 -156.91
C THR A 40 10.44 -36.44 -155.89
N ALA A 41 9.30 -37.03 -156.28
CA ALA A 41 8.18 -37.24 -155.35
C ALA A 41 8.55 -38.18 -154.19
N LYS A 42 9.38 -39.21 -154.45
CA LYS A 42 9.85 -40.13 -153.42
C LYS A 42 10.87 -39.48 -152.47
N ALA A 43 11.82 -38.70 -153.00
CA ALA A 43 12.82 -37.99 -152.21
C ALA A 43 12.19 -36.98 -151.24
N VAL A 44 11.21 -36.19 -151.69
CA VAL A 44 10.49 -35.24 -150.83
C VAL A 44 9.70 -35.97 -149.73
N LYS A 45 9.07 -37.10 -150.06
CA LYS A 45 8.35 -37.91 -149.07
C LYS A 45 9.30 -38.51 -148.02
N ASP A 46 10.45 -39.01 -148.44
CA ASP A 46 11.44 -39.62 -147.55
C ASP A 46 12.10 -38.55 -146.64
N ILE A 47 12.38 -37.34 -147.15
CA ILE A 47 12.91 -36.22 -146.35
C ILE A 47 11.86 -35.71 -145.35
N ASN A 48 10.59 -35.56 -145.76
CA ASN A 48 9.51 -35.13 -144.86
C ASN A 48 9.14 -36.18 -143.78
N ALA A 49 9.64 -37.41 -143.90
CA ALA A 49 9.43 -38.47 -142.93
C ALA A 49 10.52 -38.51 -141.83
N VAL A 50 11.57 -37.68 -141.91
CA VAL A 50 12.57 -37.55 -140.84
C VAL A 50 11.91 -36.90 -139.62
N ALA A 51 12.00 -37.57 -138.47
CA ALA A 51 11.43 -37.09 -137.21
C ALA A 51 12.09 -35.78 -136.76
N ASN A 52 11.35 -34.92 -136.06
CA ASN A 52 11.89 -33.67 -135.49
C ASN A 52 12.89 -33.93 -134.34
N PRO A 53 13.81 -32.97 -134.06
CA PRO A 53 14.82 -33.17 -133.01
C PRO A 53 14.19 -33.22 -131.63
N THR A 54 14.65 -34.15 -130.79
CA THR A 54 14.25 -34.28 -129.40
C THR A 54 14.61 -32.99 -128.65
N LYS A 55 13.68 -32.42 -127.89
CA LYS A 55 13.94 -31.24 -127.05
C LYS A 55 14.80 -31.62 -125.84
N MET A 56 15.68 -30.73 -125.37
CA MET A 56 16.42 -30.92 -124.12
C MET A 56 15.46 -31.20 -122.96
N VAL A 57 15.78 -32.15 -122.07
CA VAL A 57 14.93 -32.56 -120.92
C VAL A 57 14.32 -31.39 -120.14
N ALA A 58 15.09 -30.32 -119.90
CA ALA A 58 14.61 -29.12 -119.19
C ALA A 58 13.45 -28.37 -119.87
N TYR A 59 13.24 -28.58 -121.17
CA TYR A 59 12.21 -27.94 -122.02
C TYR A 59 11.19 -28.95 -122.59
N GLN A 60 11.24 -30.19 -122.12
CA GLN A 60 10.20 -31.17 -122.34
C GLN A 60 9.01 -30.88 -121.41
N PRO A 61 7.79 -31.26 -121.81
CA PRO A 61 6.63 -31.21 -120.92
C PRO A 61 6.90 -32.11 -119.70
N VAL A 62 6.51 -31.61 -118.52
CA VAL A 62 6.59 -32.37 -117.26
C VAL A 62 5.58 -33.51 -117.30
N SER A 63 5.96 -34.68 -116.78
CA SER A 63 5.01 -35.79 -116.67
C SER A 63 4.05 -35.55 -115.50
N GLN A 64 2.78 -35.96 -115.66
CA GLN A 64 1.80 -35.86 -114.57
C GLN A 64 2.28 -36.62 -113.31
N HIS A 65 3.00 -37.73 -113.51
CA HIS A 65 3.60 -38.49 -112.42
C HIS A 65 4.61 -37.67 -111.60
N ASP A 66 5.43 -36.83 -112.24
CA ASP A 66 6.39 -35.97 -111.54
C ASP A 66 5.68 -34.82 -110.80
N ILE A 67 4.60 -34.28 -111.38
CA ILE A 67 3.73 -33.31 -110.71
C ILE A 67 3.13 -33.92 -109.45
N ASP A 68 2.50 -35.09 -109.55
CA ASP A 68 1.86 -35.77 -108.43
C ASP A 68 2.87 -36.08 -107.31
N ARG A 69 4.10 -36.52 -107.69
CA ARG A 69 5.19 -36.77 -106.75
C ARG A 69 5.64 -35.48 -106.05
N ALA A 70 5.83 -34.37 -106.76
CA ALA A 70 6.22 -33.11 -106.15
C ALA A 70 5.13 -32.50 -105.27
N VAL A 71 3.86 -32.65 -105.65
CA VAL A 71 2.71 -32.26 -104.83
C VAL A 71 2.71 -33.05 -103.51
N ALA A 72 2.89 -34.38 -103.56
CA ALA A 72 2.97 -35.22 -102.38
C ALA A 72 4.13 -34.80 -101.45
N ILE A 73 5.30 -34.48 -102.02
CA ILE A 73 6.45 -34.01 -101.24
C ILE A 73 6.17 -32.64 -100.60
N LEU A 74 5.60 -31.68 -101.32
CA LEU A 74 5.27 -30.37 -100.74
C LEU A 74 4.22 -30.47 -99.64
N GLN A 75 3.22 -31.35 -99.82
CA GLN A 75 2.23 -31.65 -98.78
C GLN A 75 2.89 -32.28 -97.54
N GLN A 76 3.82 -33.21 -97.73
CA GLN A 76 4.57 -33.82 -96.63
C GLN A 76 5.41 -32.77 -95.87
N ILE A 77 6.20 -31.95 -96.57
CA ILE A 77 7.01 -30.88 -95.93
C ILE A 77 6.09 -29.89 -95.21
N GLY A 78 4.93 -29.59 -95.80
CA GLY A 78 3.89 -28.77 -95.18
C GLY A 78 3.36 -29.38 -93.89
N GLN A 79 3.04 -30.67 -93.89
CA GLN A 79 2.57 -31.38 -92.71
C GLN A 79 3.64 -31.44 -91.61
N GLU A 80 4.89 -31.75 -91.94
CA GLU A 80 6.00 -31.76 -90.98
C GLU A 80 6.20 -30.39 -90.33
N LYS A 81 6.08 -29.30 -91.10
CA LYS A 81 6.13 -27.93 -90.57
C LYS A 81 4.93 -27.61 -89.68
N SER A 82 3.72 -28.00 -90.09
CA SER A 82 2.51 -27.88 -89.28
C SER A 82 2.63 -28.63 -87.95
N ASP A 83 3.11 -29.88 -87.98
CA ASP A 83 3.31 -30.69 -86.78
C ASP A 83 4.34 -30.06 -85.85
N SER A 84 5.39 -29.43 -86.39
CA SER A 84 6.37 -28.68 -85.59
C SER A 84 5.74 -27.50 -84.84
N PHE A 85 4.68 -26.86 -85.37
CA PHE A 85 3.95 -25.81 -84.65
C PHE A 85 3.18 -26.37 -83.45
N ASN A 86 2.55 -27.54 -83.62
CA ASN A 86 1.79 -28.22 -82.57
C ASN A 86 2.67 -28.78 -81.45
N GLN A 87 3.98 -28.94 -81.70
CA GLN A 87 4.95 -29.38 -80.69
C GLN A 87 5.43 -28.23 -79.78
N ILE A 88 5.16 -26.97 -80.14
CA ILE A 88 5.53 -25.83 -79.30
C ILE A 88 4.51 -25.70 -78.17
N ILE A 89 4.98 -25.80 -76.93
CA ILE A 89 4.12 -25.67 -75.74
C ILE A 89 3.77 -24.20 -75.50
N GLY A 90 2.48 -23.93 -75.22
CA GLY A 90 2.03 -22.60 -74.80
C GLY A 90 1.86 -21.58 -75.92
N VAL A 91 1.73 -22.04 -77.17
CA VAL A 91 1.49 -21.18 -78.33
C VAL A 91 0.23 -20.33 -78.16
N ASP A 92 0.32 -19.09 -78.61
CA ASP A 92 -0.82 -18.20 -78.76
C ASP A 92 -1.75 -18.72 -79.88
N PRO A 93 -3.03 -19.03 -79.59
CA PRO A 93 -3.94 -19.62 -80.58
C PRO A 93 -4.10 -18.80 -81.85
N MET A 94 -4.02 -17.47 -81.74
CA MET A 94 -4.16 -16.56 -82.88
C MET A 94 -2.90 -16.58 -83.75
N SER A 95 -1.72 -16.62 -83.14
CA SER A 95 -0.44 -16.82 -83.83
C SER A 95 -0.36 -18.18 -84.53
N LEU A 96 -0.81 -19.26 -83.88
CA LEU A 96 -0.90 -20.59 -84.49
C LEU A 96 -1.80 -20.57 -85.73
N ALA A 97 -3.02 -20.03 -85.59
CA ALA A 97 -3.97 -19.95 -86.69
C ALA A 97 -3.41 -19.15 -87.88
N ASN A 98 -2.73 -18.03 -87.61
CA ASN A 98 -2.09 -17.20 -88.63
C ASN A 98 -0.96 -17.93 -89.36
N GLN A 99 -0.06 -18.61 -88.64
CA GLN A 99 1.03 -19.35 -89.28
C GLN A 99 0.53 -20.57 -90.05
N GLN A 100 -0.51 -21.26 -89.56
CA GLN A 100 -1.16 -22.35 -90.28
C GLN A 100 -1.82 -21.88 -91.58
N ALA A 101 -2.53 -20.75 -91.54
CA ALA A 101 -3.14 -20.15 -92.73
C ALA A 101 -2.08 -19.73 -93.76
N LYS A 102 -0.97 -19.13 -93.31
CA LYS A 102 0.17 -18.75 -94.17
C LYS A 102 0.82 -19.97 -94.82
N LEU A 103 1.02 -21.04 -94.06
CA LEU A 103 1.56 -22.31 -94.54
C LEU A 103 0.66 -22.95 -95.60
N ASN A 104 -0.64 -23.05 -95.35
CA ASN A 104 -1.62 -23.58 -96.30
C ASN A 104 -1.65 -22.77 -97.61
N LEU A 105 -1.59 -21.43 -97.52
CA LEU A 105 -1.56 -20.56 -98.69
C LEU A 105 -0.30 -20.79 -99.55
N ILE A 106 0.87 -20.96 -98.92
CA ILE A 106 2.11 -21.25 -99.63
C ILE A 106 2.01 -22.59 -100.37
N ILE A 107 1.47 -23.63 -99.72
CA ILE A 107 1.30 -24.96 -100.30
C ILE A 107 0.34 -24.90 -101.49
N SER A 108 -0.85 -24.33 -101.32
CA SER A 108 -1.85 -24.23 -102.39
C SER A 108 -1.34 -23.46 -103.60
N ASN A 109 -0.69 -22.31 -103.39
CA ASN A 109 -0.10 -21.52 -104.48
C ASN A 109 1.05 -22.25 -105.17
N GLY A 110 1.83 -23.01 -104.42
CA GLY A 110 2.93 -23.83 -104.96
C GLY A 110 2.42 -24.98 -105.83
N ILE A 111 1.40 -25.70 -105.37
CA ILE A 111 0.73 -26.76 -106.14
C ILE A 111 0.14 -26.21 -107.44
N GLU A 112 -0.54 -25.05 -107.40
CA GLU A 112 -1.07 -24.40 -108.60
C GLU A 112 0.03 -24.06 -109.61
N LYS A 113 1.19 -23.59 -109.15
CA LYS A 113 2.35 -23.30 -110.01
C LYS A 113 2.99 -24.56 -110.59
N LEU A 114 3.04 -25.66 -109.85
CA LEU A 114 3.51 -26.95 -110.39
C LEU A 114 2.58 -27.48 -111.47
N ASN A 115 1.26 -27.40 -111.25
CA ASN A 115 0.24 -27.84 -112.22
C ASN A 115 0.23 -27.02 -113.51
N ARG A 116 0.77 -25.79 -113.49
CA ARG A 116 0.87 -24.90 -114.65
C ARG A 116 2.26 -24.88 -115.30
N ALA A 117 3.22 -25.64 -114.79
CA ALA A 117 4.56 -25.65 -115.36
C ALA A 117 4.55 -26.32 -116.74
N GLU A 118 4.94 -25.58 -117.79
CA GLU A 118 4.95 -26.11 -119.16
C GLU A 118 6.25 -26.88 -119.45
N THR A 119 7.29 -26.66 -118.63
CA THR A 119 8.62 -27.24 -118.80
C THR A 119 9.19 -27.77 -117.48
N ASN A 120 10.05 -28.79 -117.57
CA ASN A 120 10.77 -29.34 -116.41
C ASN A 120 11.59 -28.28 -115.64
N ARG A 121 12.08 -27.23 -116.33
CA ARG A 121 12.77 -26.10 -115.69
C ARG A 121 11.86 -25.26 -114.81
N GLU A 122 10.66 -24.91 -115.29
CA GLU A 122 9.68 -24.13 -114.54
C GLU A 122 9.13 -24.91 -113.34
N PHE A 123 8.94 -26.22 -113.53
CA PHE A 123 8.56 -27.16 -112.49
C PHE A 123 9.58 -27.21 -111.36
N GLU A 124 10.87 -27.46 -111.67
CA GLU A 124 11.93 -27.54 -110.66
C GLU A 124 12.08 -26.21 -109.91
N GLN A 125 12.05 -25.08 -110.61
CA GLN A 125 12.11 -23.76 -109.96
C GLN A 125 10.92 -23.50 -109.04
N SER A 126 9.72 -23.90 -109.45
CA SER A 126 8.49 -23.74 -108.65
C SER A 126 8.50 -24.65 -107.42
N PHE A 127 9.01 -25.88 -107.56
CA PHE A 127 9.17 -26.82 -106.46
C PHE A 127 10.19 -26.30 -105.43
N GLN A 128 11.37 -25.88 -105.88
CA GLN A 128 12.42 -25.33 -105.01
C GLN A 128 11.96 -24.07 -104.27
N LYS A 129 11.34 -23.11 -104.97
CA LYS A 129 10.82 -21.89 -104.34
C LYS A 129 9.73 -22.18 -103.31
N THR A 130 8.80 -23.09 -103.63
CA THR A 130 7.72 -23.45 -102.70
C THR A 130 8.28 -24.16 -101.47
N SER A 131 9.16 -25.14 -101.64
CA SER A 131 9.75 -25.87 -100.51
C SER A 131 10.53 -24.96 -99.56
N GLN A 132 11.27 -23.97 -100.09
CA GLN A 132 11.96 -22.95 -99.28
C GLN A 132 10.97 -22.03 -98.55
N ALA A 133 9.89 -21.61 -99.22
CA ALA A 133 8.87 -20.77 -98.61
C ALA A 133 8.14 -21.48 -97.45
N ILE A 134 7.86 -22.78 -97.57
CA ILE A 134 7.31 -23.61 -96.49
C ILE A 134 8.25 -23.62 -95.28
N ARG A 135 9.55 -23.86 -95.51
CA ARG A 135 10.54 -23.91 -94.43
C ARG A 135 10.74 -22.55 -93.75
N ALA A 136 10.58 -21.46 -94.49
CA ALA A 136 10.73 -20.08 -94.01
C ALA A 136 9.51 -19.54 -93.24
N VAL A 137 8.41 -20.29 -93.12
CA VAL A 137 7.30 -19.88 -92.24
C VAL A 137 7.82 -19.84 -90.80
N GLU A 138 7.68 -18.69 -90.15
CA GLU A 138 8.08 -18.48 -88.76
C GLU A 138 7.28 -19.38 -87.82
N ASN A 139 7.88 -19.72 -86.68
CA ASN A 139 7.15 -20.42 -85.63
C ASN A 139 6.12 -19.48 -85.00
N PRO A 140 4.96 -19.99 -84.57
CA PRO A 140 3.98 -19.19 -83.85
C PRO A 140 4.53 -18.75 -82.49
N THR A 141 4.05 -17.60 -82.02
CA THR A 141 4.50 -16.98 -80.77
C THR A 141 3.89 -17.65 -79.55
N ILE A 142 4.64 -17.76 -78.46
CA ILE A 142 4.17 -18.28 -77.16
C ILE A 142 3.41 -17.17 -76.42
N GLN A 143 2.35 -17.54 -75.68
CA GLN A 143 1.61 -16.63 -74.80
C GLN A 143 2.54 -15.97 -73.78
N GLU A 144 2.37 -14.66 -73.57
CA GLU A 144 3.28 -13.85 -72.74
C GLU A 144 3.46 -14.40 -71.32
N ILE A 145 2.37 -14.88 -70.71
CA ILE A 145 2.36 -15.46 -69.36
C ILE A 145 3.08 -16.80 -69.26
N LEU A 146 3.26 -17.53 -70.37
CA LEU A 146 3.91 -18.83 -70.42
C LEU A 146 5.38 -18.73 -70.84
N LYS A 147 5.85 -17.56 -71.27
CA LYS A 147 7.27 -17.32 -71.54
C LYS A 147 8.08 -17.48 -70.25
N GLU A 148 9.32 -17.94 -70.41
CA GLU A 148 10.27 -17.95 -69.31
C GLU A 148 10.57 -16.51 -68.88
N PRO A 149 10.54 -16.21 -67.57
CA PRO A 149 10.92 -14.90 -67.05
C PRO A 149 12.43 -14.68 -67.23
N THR A 150 12.80 -13.48 -67.63
CA THR A 150 14.20 -13.06 -67.79
C THR A 150 14.87 -12.89 -66.41
N ALA A 151 16.20 -12.82 -66.40
CA ALA A 151 16.94 -12.49 -65.18
C ALA A 151 16.54 -11.12 -64.62
N ASP A 152 16.27 -10.14 -65.50
CA ASP A 152 15.83 -8.80 -65.13
C ASP A 152 14.43 -8.82 -64.51
N ASP A 153 13.50 -9.61 -65.04
CA ASP A 153 12.15 -9.79 -64.47
C ASP A 153 12.25 -10.31 -63.02
N LYS A 154 13.09 -11.33 -62.79
CA LYS A 154 13.31 -11.89 -61.45
C LYS A 154 13.99 -10.89 -60.51
N ALA A 155 15.02 -10.20 -60.97
CA ALA A 155 15.74 -9.20 -60.19
C ALA A 155 14.83 -8.03 -59.78
N LEU A 156 13.95 -7.57 -60.68
CA LEU A 156 12.99 -6.53 -60.39
C LEU A 156 11.98 -6.97 -59.31
N SER A 157 11.41 -8.18 -59.42
CA SER A 157 10.52 -8.74 -58.40
C SER A 157 11.20 -8.87 -57.03
N ILE A 158 12.46 -9.32 -57.00
CA ILE A 158 13.23 -9.43 -55.75
C ILE A 158 13.45 -8.05 -55.13
N ARG A 159 13.83 -7.02 -55.90
CA ARG A 159 13.98 -5.65 -55.39
C ARG A 159 12.70 -5.12 -54.78
N PHE A 160 11.54 -5.41 -55.37
CA PHE A 160 10.26 -5.04 -54.78
C PHE A 160 9.99 -5.73 -53.44
N LEU A 161 10.34 -7.02 -53.30
CA LEU A 161 10.26 -7.71 -52.01
C LEU A 161 11.23 -7.12 -50.98
N GLU A 162 12.47 -6.83 -51.37
CA GLU A 162 13.47 -6.21 -50.49
C GLU A 162 13.02 -4.85 -50.00
N GLN A 163 12.47 -4.01 -50.88
CA GLN A 163 11.90 -2.71 -50.50
C GLN A 163 10.72 -2.87 -49.54
N ALA A 164 9.77 -3.77 -49.83
CA ALA A 164 8.64 -4.02 -48.95
C ALA A 164 9.08 -4.55 -47.57
N ALA A 165 10.12 -5.38 -47.53
CA ALA A 165 10.70 -5.84 -46.27
C ALA A 165 11.38 -4.68 -45.51
N GLN A 166 12.08 -3.80 -46.21
CA GLN A 166 12.69 -2.62 -45.59
C GLN A 166 11.63 -1.68 -45.01
N ASP A 167 10.58 -1.36 -45.78
CA ASP A 167 9.46 -0.53 -45.31
C ASP A 167 8.84 -1.14 -44.03
N GLN A 168 8.69 -2.47 -43.98
CA GLN A 168 8.17 -3.17 -42.81
C GLN A 168 9.14 -3.12 -41.61
N ARG A 169 10.47 -3.25 -41.85
CA ARG A 169 11.48 -3.07 -40.80
C ARG A 169 11.42 -1.67 -40.19
N ASP A 170 11.32 -0.64 -41.05
CA ASP A 170 11.23 0.75 -40.61
C ASP A 170 9.95 0.99 -39.80
N LEU A 171 8.82 0.38 -40.22
CA LEU A 171 7.59 0.40 -39.44
C LEU A 171 7.75 -0.24 -38.06
N PHE A 172 8.50 -1.34 -37.93
CA PHE A 172 8.73 -2.00 -36.64
C PHE A 172 9.64 -1.18 -35.72
N GLN A 173 10.70 -0.58 -36.26
CA GLN A 173 11.63 0.26 -35.49
C GLN A 173 11.00 1.56 -34.98
N ASN A 174 9.97 2.05 -35.68
CA ASN A 174 9.22 3.24 -35.30
C ASN A 174 8.10 2.98 -34.27
N VAL A 175 7.89 1.73 -33.84
CA VAL A 175 6.96 1.43 -32.75
C VAL A 175 7.57 1.91 -31.43
N ALA A 176 7.02 2.98 -30.87
CA ALA A 176 7.46 3.52 -29.58
C ALA A 176 7.29 2.47 -28.47
N HIS A 177 8.33 2.31 -27.64
CA HIS A 177 8.37 1.32 -26.57
C HIS A 177 8.10 -0.12 -27.04
N ALA A 178 8.54 -0.47 -28.26
CA ALA A 178 8.50 -1.86 -28.72
C ALA A 178 9.26 -2.77 -27.75
N ASP A 179 8.62 -3.87 -27.36
CA ASP A 179 9.28 -4.93 -26.62
C ASP A 179 10.39 -5.54 -27.48
N GLN A 180 11.60 -5.58 -26.92
CA GLN A 180 12.81 -6.00 -27.64
C GLN A 180 12.72 -7.45 -28.12
N GLN A 181 12.09 -8.33 -27.33
CA GLN A 181 11.95 -9.74 -27.70
C GLN A 181 10.91 -9.92 -28.81
N SER A 182 9.78 -9.22 -28.72
CA SER A 182 8.76 -9.18 -29.77
C SER A 182 9.32 -8.59 -31.07
N LEU A 183 10.07 -7.48 -31.00
CA LEU A 183 10.76 -6.88 -32.15
C LEU A 183 11.71 -7.88 -32.83
N ALA A 184 12.57 -8.53 -32.06
CA ALA A 184 13.50 -9.53 -32.60
C ALA A 184 12.75 -10.70 -33.26
N GLN A 185 11.64 -11.15 -32.67
CA GLN A 185 10.81 -12.21 -33.22
C GLN A 185 10.15 -11.81 -34.54
N GLN A 186 9.55 -10.61 -34.63
CA GLN A 186 8.91 -10.14 -35.87
C GLN A 186 9.93 -9.88 -36.98
N LEU A 187 11.11 -9.34 -36.65
CA LEU A 187 12.21 -9.21 -37.63
C LEU A 187 12.66 -10.57 -38.16
N SER A 188 12.74 -11.59 -37.31
CA SER A 188 13.07 -12.96 -37.75
C SER A 188 12.02 -13.56 -38.66
N ILE A 189 10.73 -13.33 -38.38
CA ILE A 189 9.62 -13.79 -39.24
C ILE A 189 9.68 -13.08 -40.60
N LEU A 190 9.92 -11.77 -40.60
CA LEU A 190 10.07 -10.96 -41.81
C LEU A 190 11.21 -11.45 -42.70
N GLU A 191 12.37 -11.76 -42.12
CA GLU A 191 13.51 -12.30 -42.87
C GLU A 191 13.23 -13.68 -43.46
N LYS A 192 12.50 -14.53 -42.74
CA LYS A 192 12.07 -15.83 -43.26
C LYS A 192 11.11 -15.67 -44.44
N ALA A 193 10.15 -14.74 -44.34
CA ALA A 193 9.20 -14.45 -45.42
C ALA A 193 9.92 -13.91 -46.67
N LEU A 194 10.85 -12.96 -46.49
CA LEU A 194 11.67 -12.44 -47.59
C LEU A 194 12.46 -13.57 -48.26
N LYS A 195 13.18 -14.39 -47.48
CA LYS A 195 13.97 -15.50 -48.02
C LYS A 195 13.12 -16.52 -48.80
N ALA A 196 11.95 -16.89 -48.26
CA ALA A 196 11.03 -17.80 -48.94
C ALA A 196 10.48 -17.20 -50.24
N GLY A 197 10.12 -15.91 -50.24
CA GLY A 197 9.67 -15.19 -51.43
C GLY A 197 10.73 -15.11 -52.52
N THR A 198 11.98 -14.75 -52.16
CA THR A 198 13.12 -14.74 -53.08
C THR A 198 13.37 -16.13 -53.69
N GLN A 199 13.26 -17.20 -52.88
CA GLN A 199 13.40 -18.56 -53.39
C GLN A 199 12.29 -18.93 -54.38
N ALA A 200 11.02 -18.58 -54.09
CA ALA A 200 9.89 -18.85 -54.98
C ALA A 200 10.02 -18.09 -56.32
N ILE A 201 10.44 -16.82 -56.30
CA ILE A 201 10.72 -16.03 -57.51
C ILE A 201 11.81 -16.69 -58.36
N ASN A 202 12.89 -17.14 -57.73
CA ASN A 202 13.98 -17.81 -58.45
C ASN A 202 13.54 -19.13 -59.10
N GLN A 203 12.59 -19.83 -58.48
CA GLN A 203 12.04 -21.10 -58.97
C GLN A 203 10.94 -20.94 -60.03
N ALA A 204 10.37 -19.74 -60.20
CA ALA A 204 9.33 -19.50 -61.19
C ALA A 204 9.83 -19.80 -62.61
N LYS A 205 9.06 -20.62 -63.33
CA LYS A 205 9.36 -21.10 -64.69
C LYS A 205 8.67 -20.27 -65.76
N THR A 206 7.58 -19.59 -65.42
CA THR A 206 6.82 -18.75 -66.36
C THR A 206 6.60 -17.35 -65.79
N ARG A 207 6.36 -16.36 -66.67
CA ARG A 207 6.03 -14.99 -66.25
C ARG A 207 4.74 -14.91 -65.41
N GLY A 208 3.75 -15.76 -65.70
CA GLY A 208 2.53 -15.85 -64.89
C GLY A 208 2.78 -16.42 -63.50
N GLU A 209 3.65 -17.43 -63.38
CA GLU A 209 4.08 -17.96 -62.08
C GLU A 209 4.89 -16.91 -61.30
N LEU A 210 5.81 -16.20 -61.96
CA LEU A 210 6.59 -15.12 -61.37
C LEU A 210 5.70 -14.05 -60.74
N ALA A 211 4.68 -13.58 -61.47
CA ALA A 211 3.73 -12.60 -60.96
C ALA A 211 3.00 -13.12 -59.71
N LYS A 212 2.47 -14.34 -59.78
CA LYS A 212 1.75 -14.98 -58.67
C LYS A 212 2.61 -15.14 -57.42
N VAL A 213 3.84 -15.66 -57.56
CA VAL A 213 4.73 -15.84 -56.40
C VAL A 213 5.23 -14.52 -55.83
N SER A 214 5.41 -13.50 -56.68
CA SER A 214 5.77 -12.14 -56.24
C SER A 214 4.64 -11.53 -55.39
N ASP A 215 3.39 -11.63 -55.85
CA ASP A 215 2.22 -11.13 -55.11
C ASP A 215 2.04 -11.85 -53.78
N GLN A 216 2.16 -13.18 -53.77
CA GLN A 216 2.05 -13.98 -52.55
C GLN A 216 3.15 -13.62 -51.53
N ALA A 217 4.39 -13.42 -52.00
CA ALA A 217 5.50 -13.02 -51.13
C ALA A 217 5.31 -11.61 -50.55
N LEU A 218 4.81 -10.65 -51.34
CA LEU A 218 4.46 -9.31 -50.84
C LEU A 218 3.39 -9.36 -49.76
N ILE A 219 2.35 -10.19 -49.94
CA ILE A 219 1.30 -10.38 -48.94
C ILE A 219 1.90 -10.93 -47.64
N GLN A 220 2.77 -11.94 -47.71
CA GLN A 220 3.40 -12.53 -46.52
C GLN A 220 4.28 -11.53 -45.77
N ILE A 221 5.08 -10.73 -46.49
CA ILE A 221 5.91 -9.68 -45.90
C ILE A 221 5.05 -8.63 -45.17
N ARG A 222 3.97 -8.17 -45.80
CA ARG A 222 3.08 -7.16 -45.22
C ARG A 222 2.20 -7.70 -44.08
N ALA A 223 1.97 -9.01 -44.05
CA ALA A 223 1.18 -9.68 -43.02
C ALA A 223 1.96 -9.96 -41.73
N VAL A 224 3.28 -9.73 -41.71
CA VAL A 224 4.07 -9.85 -40.47
C VAL A 224 3.55 -8.83 -39.46
N ALA A 225 3.12 -9.33 -38.30
CA ALA A 225 2.56 -8.52 -37.23
C ALA A 225 3.57 -7.49 -36.73
N LYS A 226 3.07 -6.35 -36.27
CA LYS A 226 3.90 -5.36 -35.56
C LYS A 226 4.42 -5.97 -34.25
N PRO A 227 5.60 -5.54 -33.77
CA PRO A 227 6.06 -5.91 -32.45
C PRO A 227 5.08 -5.43 -31.37
N GLU A 228 4.97 -6.22 -30.32
CA GLU A 228 4.25 -5.86 -29.11
C GLU A 228 4.96 -4.69 -28.41
N VAL A 229 4.20 -3.89 -27.68
CA VAL A 229 4.71 -2.81 -26.84
C VAL A 229 5.08 -3.39 -25.48
N GLU A 230 6.15 -2.89 -24.85
CA GLU A 230 6.54 -3.22 -23.48
C GLU A 230 5.36 -3.13 -22.52
N PHE A 231 5.20 -4.10 -21.61
CA PHE A 231 4.05 -4.19 -20.71
C PHE A 231 3.71 -2.86 -20.02
N ALA A 232 4.72 -2.12 -19.54
CA ALA A 232 4.53 -0.83 -18.88
C ALA A 232 3.82 0.23 -19.75
N TYR A 233 3.92 0.12 -21.07
CA TYR A 233 3.39 1.06 -22.06
C TYR A 233 2.20 0.49 -22.84
N GLN A 234 1.80 -0.74 -22.55
CA GLN A 234 0.55 -1.30 -23.06
C GLN A 234 -0.64 -0.53 -22.49
N GLU A 235 -1.71 -0.44 -23.26
CA GLU A 235 -2.97 0.19 -22.87
C GLU A 235 -3.51 -0.48 -21.60
N ALA A 236 -3.91 0.35 -20.64
CA ALA A 236 -4.54 -0.09 -19.41
C ALA A 236 -5.94 -0.63 -19.70
N THR A 237 -6.24 -1.85 -19.27
CA THR A 237 -7.59 -2.39 -19.38
C THR A 237 -8.40 -2.14 -18.11
N ALA A 238 -9.73 -2.18 -18.22
CA ALA A 238 -10.62 -2.11 -17.05
C ALA A 238 -10.36 -3.25 -16.03
N TYR A 239 -9.86 -4.39 -16.50
CA TYR A 239 -9.46 -5.51 -15.62
C TYR A 239 -8.23 -5.12 -14.77
N ASP A 240 -7.21 -4.53 -15.38
CA ASP A 240 -5.97 -4.14 -14.68
C ASP A 240 -6.25 -3.09 -13.59
N VAL A 241 -7.07 -2.10 -13.94
CA VAL A 241 -7.59 -1.10 -12.98
C VAL A 241 -8.34 -1.79 -11.84
N GLY A 242 -9.19 -2.78 -12.16
CA GLY A 242 -9.93 -3.56 -11.17
C GLY A 242 -9.03 -4.35 -10.22
N VAL A 243 -7.94 -4.96 -10.72
CA VAL A 243 -6.94 -5.67 -9.91
C VAL A 243 -6.22 -4.71 -8.95
N ALA A 244 -5.74 -3.57 -9.46
CA ALA A 244 -5.07 -2.56 -8.64
C ALA A 244 -5.99 -1.99 -7.56
N TYR A 245 -7.24 -1.66 -7.93
CA TYR A 245 -8.26 -1.20 -6.99
C TYR A 245 -8.58 -2.25 -5.92
N GLY A 246 -8.72 -3.52 -6.30
CA GLY A 246 -8.95 -4.63 -5.36
C GLY A 246 -7.84 -4.76 -4.32
N LYS A 247 -6.57 -4.67 -4.75
CA LYS A 247 -5.41 -4.65 -3.84
C LYS A 247 -5.43 -3.43 -2.91
N LEU A 248 -5.77 -2.25 -3.42
CA LEU A 248 -5.88 -1.02 -2.63
C LEU A 248 -6.96 -1.15 -1.54
N VAL A 249 -8.12 -1.71 -1.88
CA VAL A 249 -9.22 -1.96 -0.93
C VAL A 249 -8.81 -2.93 0.18
N ASN A 250 -8.00 -3.95 -0.13
CA ASN A 250 -7.47 -4.86 0.89
C ASN A 250 -6.54 -4.14 1.88
N ILE A 251 -5.67 -3.26 1.39
CA ILE A 251 -4.77 -2.46 2.24
C ILE A 251 -5.58 -1.48 3.12
N LEU A 252 -6.58 -0.80 2.54
CA LEU A 252 -7.50 0.06 3.28
C LEU A 252 -8.23 -0.71 4.38
N SER A 253 -8.75 -1.90 4.05
CA SER A 253 -9.45 -2.77 5.01
C SER A 253 -8.53 -3.20 6.16
N ALA A 254 -7.29 -3.59 5.86
CA ALA A 254 -6.30 -3.91 6.87
C ALA A 254 -5.99 -2.72 7.79
N LYS A 255 -5.80 -1.51 7.23
CA LYS A 255 -5.56 -0.29 8.01
C LYS A 255 -6.76 0.08 8.89
N ARG A 256 -7.99 -0.08 8.38
CA ARG A 256 -9.22 0.11 9.18
C ARG A 256 -9.32 -0.87 10.34
N LYS A 257 -8.98 -2.15 10.11
CA LYS A 257 -8.92 -3.15 11.18
C LYS A 257 -7.87 -2.81 12.23
N GLN A 258 -6.69 -2.30 11.81
CA GLN A 258 -5.68 -1.80 12.74
C GLN A 258 -6.21 -0.66 13.61
N PHE A 259 -6.94 0.29 13.03
CA PHE A 259 -7.57 1.38 13.81
C PHE A 259 -8.64 0.87 14.76
N ALA A 260 -9.48 -0.08 14.32
CA ALA A 260 -10.52 -0.67 15.16
C ALA A 260 -9.97 -1.52 16.32
N ALA A 261 -8.75 -2.04 16.20
CA ALA A 261 -8.08 -2.82 17.24
C ALA A 261 -7.47 -1.95 18.37
N ILE A 262 -7.41 -0.62 18.20
CA ILE A 262 -6.90 0.29 19.22
C ILE A 262 -7.97 0.45 20.32
N LEU A 263 -7.65 0.01 21.53
CA LEU A 263 -8.53 0.15 22.68
C LEU A 263 -8.63 1.62 23.13
N HIS A 264 -9.82 2.02 23.62
CA HIS A 264 -10.10 3.35 24.17
C HIS A 264 -9.76 4.51 23.23
N VAL A 265 -9.96 4.30 21.93
CA VAL A 265 -9.73 5.33 20.93
C VAL A 265 -10.71 6.49 21.10
N ASP A 266 -10.25 7.71 20.87
CA ASP A 266 -11.13 8.89 20.77
C ASP A 266 -12.02 8.75 19.51
N PRO A 267 -13.36 8.68 19.65
CA PRO A 267 -14.27 8.51 18.51
C PRO A 267 -14.13 9.61 17.45
N ILE A 268 -13.81 10.84 17.86
CA ILE A 268 -13.64 11.97 16.94
C ILE A 268 -12.36 11.78 16.12
N SER A 269 -11.24 11.46 16.78
CA SER A 269 -10.00 11.15 16.08
C SER A 269 -10.15 9.94 15.16
N LEU A 270 -10.84 8.87 15.58
CA LEU A 270 -11.09 7.69 14.74
C LEU A 270 -11.88 8.09 13.49
N SER A 271 -12.98 8.81 13.67
CA SER A 271 -13.83 9.26 12.56
C SER A 271 -13.03 10.08 11.53
N LYS A 272 -12.20 11.03 11.98
CA LYS A 272 -11.32 11.82 11.10
C LYS A 272 -10.34 10.95 10.31
N GLN A 273 -9.69 9.98 10.95
CA GLN A 273 -8.75 9.10 10.23
C GLN A 273 -9.47 8.18 9.23
N LEU A 274 -10.67 7.69 9.57
CA LEU A 274 -11.48 6.91 8.62
C LEU A 274 -11.94 7.74 7.41
N GLN A 275 -12.33 9.00 7.62
CA GLN A 275 -12.67 9.93 6.53
C GLN A 275 -11.47 10.21 5.62
N LEU A 276 -10.26 10.34 6.18
CA LEU A 276 -9.03 10.47 5.38
C LEU A 276 -8.77 9.22 4.54
N LEU A 277 -8.97 8.02 5.09
CA LEU A 277 -8.87 6.77 4.32
C LEU A 277 -9.90 6.71 3.18
N ASP A 278 -11.13 7.19 3.40
CA ASP A 278 -12.15 7.29 2.35
C ASP A 278 -11.79 8.30 1.26
N LEU A 279 -11.20 9.44 1.64
CA LEU A 279 -10.74 10.44 0.69
C LEU A 279 -9.61 9.88 -0.20
N ILE A 280 -8.63 9.20 0.41
CA ILE A 280 -7.52 8.55 -0.31
C ILE A 280 -8.05 7.47 -1.25
N LYS A 281 -9.02 6.67 -0.81
CA LYS A 281 -9.69 5.69 -1.67
C LYS A 281 -10.28 6.38 -2.90
N LYS A 282 -11.03 7.47 -2.70
CA LYS A 282 -11.69 8.19 -3.78
C LYS A 282 -10.68 8.81 -4.75
N SER A 283 -9.65 9.51 -4.28
CA SER A 283 -8.65 10.13 -5.13
C SER A 283 -7.86 9.10 -5.94
N THR A 284 -7.41 8.03 -5.28
CA THR A 284 -6.66 6.96 -5.95
C THR A 284 -7.51 6.23 -6.99
N THR A 285 -8.81 6.02 -6.72
CA THR A 285 -9.73 5.42 -7.70
C THR A 285 -9.87 6.30 -8.95
N ILE A 286 -9.91 7.62 -8.78
CA ILE A 286 -9.95 8.56 -9.91
C ILE A 286 -8.66 8.45 -10.73
N GLU A 287 -7.49 8.48 -10.09
CA GLU A 287 -6.19 8.37 -10.78
C GLU A 287 -6.04 7.01 -11.51
N LEU A 288 -6.48 5.91 -10.88
CA LEU A 288 -6.49 4.59 -11.51
C LEU A 288 -7.41 4.56 -12.75
N ASN A 289 -8.60 5.15 -12.67
CA ASN A 289 -9.53 5.20 -13.81
C ASN A 289 -9.06 6.15 -14.93
N GLN A 290 -8.15 7.08 -14.64
CA GLN A 290 -7.54 7.98 -15.62
C GLN A 290 -6.24 7.44 -16.24
N SER A 291 -5.75 6.31 -15.73
CA SER A 291 -4.52 5.68 -16.21
C SER A 291 -4.72 5.12 -17.62
N MET A 292 -3.88 5.54 -18.57
CA MET A 292 -3.99 5.10 -19.97
C MET A 292 -3.08 3.91 -20.27
N ILE A 293 -2.00 3.74 -19.52
CA ILE A 293 -1.04 2.63 -19.66
C ILE A 293 -0.77 1.94 -18.31
N GLN A 294 -0.22 0.72 -18.34
CA GLN A 294 0.09 -0.05 -17.14
C GLN A 294 0.99 0.69 -16.15
N LYS A 295 1.95 1.49 -16.64
CA LYS A 295 2.84 2.30 -15.81
C LYS A 295 2.06 3.34 -14.98
N ASP A 296 1.02 3.94 -15.54
CA ASP A 296 0.20 4.93 -14.85
C ASP A 296 -0.59 4.27 -13.71
N ILE A 297 -1.14 3.07 -13.96
CA ILE A 297 -1.81 2.26 -12.92
C ILE A 297 -0.85 2.03 -11.76
N GLN A 298 0.38 1.60 -12.04
CA GLN A 298 1.38 1.33 -11.01
C GLN A 298 1.70 2.59 -10.19
N VAL A 299 1.91 3.73 -10.85
CA VAL A 299 2.19 5.01 -10.19
C VAL A 299 1.03 5.46 -9.31
N ALA A 300 -0.21 5.40 -9.82
CA ALA A 300 -1.41 5.76 -9.07
C ALA A 300 -1.61 4.83 -7.86
N TYR A 301 -1.44 3.52 -8.05
CA TYR A 301 -1.50 2.53 -6.99
C TYR A 301 -0.47 2.80 -5.88
N ASP A 302 0.80 2.98 -6.24
CA ASP A 302 1.88 3.19 -5.27
C ASP A 302 1.69 4.48 -4.47
N LYS A 303 1.26 5.57 -5.12
CA LYS A 303 0.86 6.81 -4.45
C LYS A 303 -0.28 6.58 -3.45
N GLY A 304 -1.31 5.83 -3.84
CA GLY A 304 -2.44 5.49 -2.97
C GLY A 304 -2.00 4.68 -1.74
N VAL A 305 -1.16 3.67 -1.93
CA VAL A 305 -0.58 2.87 -0.83
C VAL A 305 0.24 3.73 0.12
N GLN A 306 1.10 4.61 -0.42
CA GLN A 306 1.89 5.53 0.38
C GLN A 306 0.99 6.46 1.21
N ALA A 307 -0.04 7.04 0.59
CA ALA A 307 -0.99 7.91 1.28
C ALA A 307 -1.72 7.18 2.42
N ILE A 308 -2.14 5.93 2.23
CA ILE A 308 -2.75 5.10 3.29
C ILE A 308 -1.78 4.88 4.45
N ASN A 309 -0.52 4.59 4.15
CA ASN A 309 0.50 4.34 5.17
C ASN A 309 0.80 5.57 6.02
N LEU A 310 0.73 6.77 5.42
CA LEU A 310 0.93 8.06 6.09
C LEU A 310 -0.25 8.51 6.96
N VAL A 311 -1.42 7.87 6.86
CA VAL A 311 -2.53 8.16 7.78
C VAL A 311 -2.13 7.76 9.19
N ALA A 312 -2.03 8.77 10.07
CA ALA A 312 -1.67 8.60 11.45
C ALA A 312 -2.69 7.72 12.20
N ALA A 313 -2.23 7.01 13.22
CA ALA A 313 -3.13 6.29 14.11
C ALA A 313 -4.08 7.28 14.82
N PRO A 314 -5.34 6.89 15.07
CA PRO A 314 -6.26 7.71 15.84
C PRO A 314 -5.77 7.84 17.29
N LYS A 315 -6.07 8.99 17.91
CA LYS A 315 -5.67 9.30 19.29
C LYS A 315 -6.45 8.42 20.27
N ILE A 316 -5.80 8.07 21.38
CA ILE A 316 -6.43 7.41 22.53
C ILE A 316 -7.06 8.50 23.42
N LEU A 317 -8.21 8.21 24.03
CA LEU A 317 -8.87 9.06 25.03
C LEU A 317 -7.87 9.46 26.13
N SER A 318 -7.90 10.73 26.55
CA SER A 318 -6.91 11.31 27.46
C SER A 318 -6.70 10.49 28.74
N GLU A 319 -7.76 9.89 29.28
CA GLU A 319 -7.70 9.09 30.52
C GLU A 319 -6.99 7.74 30.38
N TYR A 320 -6.85 7.22 29.15
CA TYR A 320 -6.12 5.98 28.86
C TYR A 320 -4.73 6.23 28.26
N GLN A 321 -4.34 7.50 28.10
CA GLN A 321 -2.99 7.84 27.70
C GLN A 321 -2.00 7.49 28.83
N PRO A 322 -0.77 7.11 28.48
CA PRO A 322 0.30 6.93 29.47
C PRO A 322 0.50 8.19 30.30
N VAL A 323 0.72 8.02 31.59
CA VAL A 323 1.07 9.14 32.48
C VAL A 323 2.41 9.73 32.05
N THR A 324 2.45 11.04 31.84
CA THR A 324 3.70 11.73 31.50
C THR A 324 4.62 11.85 32.72
N ALA A 325 5.92 12.04 32.50
CA ALA A 325 6.87 12.27 33.60
C ALA A 325 6.52 13.54 34.40
N GLU A 326 6.03 14.57 33.71
CA GLU A 326 5.60 15.84 34.29
C GLU A 326 4.35 15.67 35.16
N GLU A 327 3.30 14.99 34.67
CA GLU A 327 2.11 14.66 35.46
C GLU A 327 2.48 13.81 36.69
N ARG A 328 3.41 12.86 36.54
CA ARG A 328 3.89 12.04 37.64
C ARG A 328 4.56 12.89 38.72
N HIS A 329 5.52 13.72 38.32
CA HIS A 329 6.22 14.61 39.24
C HIS A 329 5.25 15.54 39.96
N LEU A 330 4.31 16.15 39.23
CA LEU A 330 3.31 17.04 39.82
C LEU A 330 2.42 16.32 40.82
N GLY A 331 1.88 15.14 40.48
CA GLY A 331 1.02 14.38 41.39
C GLY A 331 1.75 13.92 42.66
N GLU A 332 3.00 13.46 42.54
CA GLU A 332 3.83 13.10 43.69
C GLU A 332 4.12 14.31 44.58
N GLN A 333 4.46 15.46 43.99
CA GLN A 333 4.70 16.70 44.71
C GLN A 333 3.43 17.20 45.42
N THR A 334 2.26 17.13 44.77
CA THR A 334 0.98 17.50 45.36
C THR A 334 0.67 16.67 46.60
N LEU A 335 0.85 15.35 46.56
CA LEU A 335 0.64 14.49 47.73
C LEU A 335 1.62 14.83 48.86
N ARG A 336 2.91 14.98 48.56
CA ARG A 336 3.93 15.35 49.56
C ARG A 336 3.60 16.67 50.23
N ASN A 337 3.25 17.69 49.47
CA ASN A 337 2.88 19.00 49.99
C ASN A 337 1.64 18.92 50.89
N ALA A 338 0.63 18.15 50.50
CA ALA A 338 -0.57 17.97 51.31
C ALA A 338 -0.27 17.26 52.65
N GLY A 339 0.58 16.23 52.63
CA GLY A 339 0.98 15.53 53.85
C GLY A 339 1.83 16.40 54.77
N GLU A 340 2.80 17.16 54.24
CA GLU A 340 3.59 18.10 55.05
C GLU A 340 2.74 19.24 55.61
N ALA A 341 1.79 19.77 54.84
CA ALA A 341 0.82 20.76 55.34
C ALA A 341 0.00 20.19 56.51
N LYS A 342 -0.55 18.97 56.37
CA LYS A 342 -1.32 18.32 57.45
C LYS A 342 -0.48 18.09 58.72
N LYS A 343 0.80 17.70 58.59
CA LYS A 343 1.71 17.58 59.73
C LYS A 343 2.01 18.94 60.38
N ALA A 344 2.16 20.00 59.57
CA ALA A 344 2.33 21.36 60.07
C ALA A 344 1.10 21.83 60.83
N ASP A 345 -0.10 21.54 60.33
CA ASP A 345 -1.37 21.82 61.01
C ASP A 345 -1.43 21.10 62.36
N PHE A 346 -1.03 19.82 62.42
CA PHE A 346 -0.94 19.08 63.69
C PHE A 346 0.05 19.71 64.68
N ALA A 347 1.21 20.15 64.20
CA ALA A 347 2.22 20.79 65.03
C ALA A 347 1.80 22.19 65.53
N ALA A 348 0.88 22.85 64.82
CA ALA A 348 0.34 24.16 65.19
C ALA A 348 -0.75 24.08 66.29
N ILE A 349 -1.26 22.87 66.62
CA ILE A 349 -2.23 22.68 67.70
C ILE A 349 -1.54 22.97 69.05
N SER A 350 -2.05 23.97 69.77
CA SER A 350 -1.52 24.33 71.08
C SER A 350 -1.74 23.23 72.11
N HIS A 351 -0.75 23.01 72.97
CA HIS A 351 -0.77 22.00 74.04
C HIS A 351 -1.07 20.57 73.56
N VAL A 352 -0.65 20.22 72.34
CA VAL A 352 -0.79 18.87 71.81
C VAL A 352 -0.04 17.84 72.66
N ASP A 353 -0.66 16.67 72.84
CA ASP A 353 -0.01 15.50 73.41
C ASP A 353 1.04 14.95 72.42
N GLN A 354 2.29 14.83 72.87
CA GLN A 354 3.40 14.54 71.96
C GLN A 354 3.37 13.11 71.42
N ASP A 355 2.83 12.16 72.18
CA ASP A 355 2.68 10.77 71.73
C ASP A 355 1.55 10.66 70.70
N SER A 356 0.44 11.37 70.92
CA SER A 356 -0.64 11.48 69.92
C SER A 356 -0.19 12.20 68.65
N LEU A 357 0.56 13.29 68.77
CA LEU A 357 1.15 14.00 67.62
C LEU A 357 2.03 13.05 66.80
N ARG A 358 2.95 12.32 67.45
CA ARG A 358 3.82 11.37 66.76
C ARG A 358 3.01 10.25 66.09
N ALA A 359 1.98 9.73 66.76
CA ALA A 359 1.12 8.69 66.20
C ALA A 359 0.39 9.18 64.94
N GLN A 360 -0.21 10.38 64.97
CA GLN A 360 -0.92 10.91 63.80
C GLN A 360 0.04 11.30 62.66
N GLN A 361 1.24 11.80 62.96
CA GLN A 361 2.27 12.03 61.93
C GLN A 361 2.68 10.74 61.22
N LEU A 362 2.80 9.61 61.94
CA LEU A 362 3.06 8.30 61.35
C LEU A 362 1.90 7.81 60.47
N VAL A 363 0.65 8.12 60.83
CA VAL A 363 -0.51 7.83 59.98
C VAL A 363 -0.42 8.63 58.67
N VAL A 364 -0.07 9.92 58.72
CA VAL A 364 0.17 10.73 57.53
C VAL A 364 1.27 10.11 56.65
N ASP A 365 2.39 9.72 57.24
CA ASP A 365 3.49 9.07 56.51
C ASP A 365 3.07 7.76 55.85
N SER A 366 2.26 6.95 56.52
CA SER A 366 1.73 5.69 55.98
C SER A 366 0.79 5.92 54.79
N VAL A 367 -0.11 6.92 54.89
CA VAL A 367 -1.00 7.30 53.79
C VAL A 367 -0.20 7.85 52.60
N LEU A 368 0.80 8.70 52.85
CA LEU A 368 1.69 9.21 51.81
C LEU A 368 2.44 8.08 51.10
N ALA A 369 3.05 7.15 51.85
CA ALA A 369 3.79 6.04 51.26
C ALA A 369 2.88 5.16 50.38
N THR A 370 1.66 4.86 50.86
CA THR A 370 0.65 4.10 50.11
C THR A 370 0.22 4.85 48.84
N GLY A 371 -0.02 6.16 48.96
CA GLY A 371 -0.42 7.01 47.84
C GLY A 371 0.66 7.11 46.76
N LEU A 372 1.91 7.36 47.14
CA LEU A 372 3.04 7.40 46.21
C LEU A 372 3.22 6.06 45.49
N GLN A 373 3.04 4.93 46.18
CA GLN A 373 3.08 3.61 45.54
C GLN A 373 1.92 3.42 44.54
N ALA A 374 0.71 3.90 44.87
CA ALA A 374 -0.43 3.86 43.95
C ALA A 374 -0.19 4.70 42.69
N LEU A 375 0.41 5.89 42.84
CA LEU A 375 0.82 6.73 41.71
C LEU A 375 1.86 6.05 40.81
N GLN A 376 2.83 5.35 41.38
CA GLN A 376 3.81 4.57 40.61
C GLN A 376 3.19 3.40 39.84
N LYS A 377 2.18 2.74 40.41
CA LYS A 377 1.46 1.62 39.77
C LYS A 377 0.51 2.09 38.67
N ALA A 378 0.02 3.33 38.73
CA ALA A 378 -0.89 3.87 37.73
C ALA A 378 -0.17 4.10 36.39
N LYS A 379 -0.54 3.28 35.39
CA LYS A 379 0.05 3.35 34.04
C LYS A 379 -0.64 4.37 33.13
N VAL A 380 -1.91 4.68 33.39
CA VAL A 380 -2.74 5.57 32.57
C VAL A 380 -3.20 6.79 33.36
N ALA A 381 -3.38 7.92 32.68
CA ALA A 381 -3.67 9.23 33.28
C ALA A 381 -4.94 9.25 34.14
N GLY A 382 -6.01 8.57 33.74
CA GLY A 382 -7.26 8.50 34.50
C GLY A 382 -7.10 7.81 35.85
N ALA A 383 -6.46 6.64 35.85
CA ALA A 383 -6.14 5.91 37.09
C ALA A 383 -5.19 6.72 37.99
N PHE A 384 -4.22 7.43 37.39
CA PHE A 384 -3.30 8.30 38.11
C PHE A 384 -4.01 9.47 38.79
N ARG A 385 -4.86 10.21 38.06
CA ARG A 385 -5.64 11.32 38.61
C ARG A 385 -6.58 10.88 39.72
N LYS A 386 -7.24 9.72 39.55
CA LYS A 386 -8.07 9.12 40.61
C LYS A 386 -7.24 8.80 41.85
N ALA A 387 -6.07 8.18 41.69
CA ALA A 387 -5.20 7.88 42.82
C ALA A 387 -4.70 9.14 43.55
N VAL A 388 -4.41 10.23 42.84
CA VAL A 388 -4.10 11.53 43.48
C VAL A 388 -5.30 12.01 44.32
N ALA A 389 -6.49 12.05 43.73
CA ALA A 389 -7.70 12.54 44.41
C ALA A 389 -8.05 11.70 45.64
N ASP A 390 -8.08 10.37 45.51
CA ASP A 390 -8.41 9.45 46.60
C ASP A 390 -7.44 9.62 47.78
N ASN A 391 -6.13 9.78 47.52
CA ASN A 391 -5.13 9.94 48.59
C ASN A 391 -5.15 11.34 49.23
N LEU A 392 -5.50 12.38 48.49
CA LEU A 392 -5.73 13.71 49.08
C LEU A 392 -6.90 13.68 50.08
N ASP A 393 -8.00 13.03 49.70
CA ASP A 393 -9.15 12.82 50.61
C ASP A 393 -8.74 12.00 51.84
N CYS A 394 -7.94 10.94 51.68
CA CYS A 394 -7.40 10.19 52.82
C CYS A 394 -6.56 11.06 53.78
N ILE A 395 -5.65 11.90 53.27
CA ILE A 395 -4.81 12.80 54.10
C ILE A 395 -5.70 13.77 54.89
N GLN A 396 -6.72 14.34 54.23
CA GLN A 396 -7.63 15.29 54.87
C GLN A 396 -8.41 14.67 56.03
N ARG A 397 -8.82 13.40 55.90
CA ARG A 397 -9.60 12.66 56.90
C ARG A 397 -8.80 12.12 58.07
N ILE A 398 -7.47 12.28 58.11
CA ILE A 398 -6.67 11.89 59.28
C ILE A 398 -7.08 12.77 60.46
N GLU A 399 -7.44 12.11 61.56
CA GLU A 399 -7.85 12.74 62.81
C GLU A 399 -6.76 13.63 63.39
N GLU A 400 -7.17 14.69 64.07
CA GLU A 400 -6.25 15.57 64.80
C GLU A 400 -5.65 14.86 66.01
N PRO A 401 -4.39 15.16 66.38
CA PRO A 401 -3.80 14.64 67.62
C PRO A 401 -4.54 15.18 68.84
N SER A 402 -4.57 14.38 69.90
CA SER A 402 -5.19 14.79 71.16
C SER A 402 -4.36 15.89 71.83
N ILE A 403 -5.04 16.74 72.61
CA ILE A 403 -4.39 17.73 73.46
C ILE A 403 -4.08 17.13 74.84
N GLN A 404 -3.01 17.63 75.47
CA GLN A 404 -2.58 17.24 76.80
C GLN A 404 -3.74 17.35 77.79
N LYS A 405 -3.84 16.37 78.69
CA LYS A 405 -4.97 16.24 79.62
C LYS A 405 -5.30 17.53 80.37
N ASP A 406 -4.30 18.25 80.86
CA ASP A 406 -4.49 19.50 81.63
C ASP A 406 -5.07 20.66 80.81
N TYR A 407 -4.97 20.60 79.48
CA TYR A 407 -5.49 21.61 78.56
C TYR A 407 -6.77 21.15 77.85
N GLN A 408 -7.22 19.92 78.11
CA GLN A 408 -8.52 19.45 77.64
C GLN A 408 -9.64 20.31 78.24
N PRO A 409 -10.69 20.59 77.47
CA PRO A 409 -11.84 21.30 77.98
C PRO A 409 -12.48 20.51 79.13
N VAL A 410 -12.94 21.23 80.13
CA VAL A 410 -13.67 20.66 81.26
C VAL A 410 -15.08 20.28 80.81
N THR A 411 -15.47 19.03 81.03
CA THR A 411 -16.84 18.59 80.80
C THR A 411 -17.73 18.90 82.00
N ASP A 412 -19.06 18.90 81.80
CA ASP A 412 -19.99 19.09 82.91
C ASP A 412 -19.91 17.96 83.95
N MET A 413 -19.53 16.76 83.52
CA MET A 413 -19.28 15.64 84.43
C MET A 413 -18.06 15.90 85.32
N ASP A 414 -16.98 16.46 84.77
CA ASP A 414 -15.79 16.80 85.55
C ASP A 414 -16.10 17.88 86.60
N ARG A 415 -16.87 18.91 86.23
CA ARG A 415 -17.33 19.94 87.18
C ARG A 415 -18.20 19.35 88.27
N TYR A 416 -19.08 18.42 87.91
CA TYR A 416 -19.96 17.75 88.87
C TYR A 416 -19.16 16.97 89.92
N LEU A 417 -18.21 16.13 89.47
CA LEU A 417 -17.36 15.34 90.36
C LEU A 417 -16.48 16.23 91.25
N ALA A 418 -15.91 17.30 90.69
CA ALA A 418 -15.14 18.29 91.44
C ALA A 418 -15.96 18.97 92.55
N ARG A 419 -17.19 19.40 92.24
CA ARG A 419 -18.10 20.01 93.22
C ARG A 419 -18.51 19.03 94.32
N GLN A 420 -18.78 17.77 93.98
CA GLN A 420 -19.06 16.74 94.97
C GLN A 420 -17.89 16.55 95.93
N ALA A 421 -16.66 16.48 95.41
CA ALA A 421 -15.48 16.30 96.24
C ALA A 421 -15.28 17.48 97.22
N ILE A 422 -15.45 18.72 96.74
CA ILE A 422 -15.40 19.94 97.59
C ILE A 422 -16.49 19.91 98.66
N ASN A 423 -17.72 19.56 98.30
CA ASN A 423 -18.84 19.48 99.25
C ASN A 423 -18.58 18.43 100.33
N HIS A 424 -18.10 17.26 99.94
CA HIS A 424 -17.78 16.21 100.89
C HIS A 424 -16.69 16.64 101.88
N ALA A 425 -15.60 17.23 101.38
CA ALA A 425 -14.53 17.76 102.24
C ALA A 425 -15.02 18.87 103.18
N GLY A 426 -15.83 19.79 102.65
CA GLY A 426 -16.42 20.88 103.43
C GLY A 426 -17.39 20.40 104.51
N GLU A 427 -18.24 19.43 104.20
CA GLU A 427 -19.20 18.89 105.16
C GLU A 427 -18.49 18.09 106.26
N ALA A 428 -17.47 17.28 105.89
CA ALA A 428 -16.63 16.61 106.87
C ALA A 428 -15.95 17.60 107.84
N LYS A 429 -15.45 18.74 107.34
CA LYS A 429 -14.86 19.80 108.17
C LYS A 429 -15.89 20.47 109.09
N LYS A 430 -17.11 20.73 108.61
CA LYS A 430 -18.20 21.25 109.47
C LYS A 430 -18.55 20.29 110.60
N GLN A 431 -18.69 18.99 110.29
CA GLN A 431 -18.98 17.98 111.29
C GLN A 431 -17.85 17.90 112.33
N ALA A 432 -16.60 17.98 111.91
CA ALA A 432 -15.45 18.05 112.83
C ALA A 432 -15.49 19.29 113.74
N ILE A 433 -15.94 20.45 113.24
CA ILE A 433 -16.12 21.67 114.04
C ILE A 433 -17.29 21.54 115.03
N LEU A 434 -18.41 20.93 114.60
CA LEU A 434 -19.60 20.73 115.43
C LEU A 434 -19.39 19.68 116.53
N ALA A 435 -18.53 18.70 116.30
CA ALA A 435 -18.24 17.62 117.25
C ALA A 435 -17.34 18.05 118.44
N VAL A 436 -16.92 19.32 118.51
CA VAL A 436 -16.12 19.83 119.63
C VAL A 436 -17.02 20.08 120.84
N GLU A 437 -17.01 19.17 121.83
CA GLU A 437 -17.95 19.10 122.96
C GLU A 437 -17.93 20.30 123.94
N GLN A 438 -17.01 21.27 123.79
CA GLN A 438 -16.89 22.47 124.64
C GLN A 438 -16.56 23.74 123.82
N GLY A 439 -16.98 23.77 122.54
CA GLY A 439 -16.78 24.92 121.67
C GLY A 439 -17.73 26.09 122.00
N GLU A 440 -17.18 27.30 122.11
CA GLU A 440 -17.97 28.52 122.28
C GLU A 440 -18.98 28.64 121.12
N LYS A 441 -20.28 28.69 121.45
CA LYS A 441 -21.36 28.66 120.44
C LYS A 441 -21.19 29.69 119.32
N LYS A 442 -20.72 30.90 119.63
CA LYS A 442 -20.47 31.94 118.61
C LYS A 442 -19.28 31.57 117.71
N SER A 443 -18.22 31.01 118.28
CA SER A 443 -17.03 30.57 117.54
C SER A 443 -17.35 29.38 116.63
N VAL A 444 -18.09 28.38 117.13
CA VAL A 444 -18.59 27.24 116.32
C VAL A 444 -19.41 27.74 115.13
N GLN A 445 -20.38 28.63 115.35
CA GLN A 445 -21.20 29.19 114.27
C GLN A 445 -20.37 30.02 113.27
N GLN A 446 -19.37 30.76 113.74
CA GLN A 446 -18.49 31.55 112.87
C GLN A 446 -17.62 30.65 111.98
N GLN A 447 -17.04 29.59 112.53
CA GLN A 447 -16.22 28.66 111.74
C GLN A 447 -17.06 27.82 110.77
N VAL A 448 -18.26 27.38 111.15
CA VAL A 448 -19.18 26.71 110.21
C VAL A 448 -19.57 27.64 109.06
N LYS A 449 -19.81 28.94 109.32
CA LYS A 449 -20.04 29.94 108.27
C LYS A 449 -18.82 30.13 107.37
N ALA A 450 -17.62 30.17 107.95
CA ALA A 450 -16.37 30.25 107.18
C ALA A 450 -16.21 29.03 106.27
N VAL A 451 -16.55 27.82 106.73
CA VAL A 451 -16.52 26.60 105.89
C VAL A 451 -17.53 26.71 104.76
N GLN A 452 -18.75 27.18 105.04
CA GLN A 452 -19.76 27.36 104.00
C GLN A 452 -19.34 28.39 102.94
N GLN A 453 -18.69 29.49 103.34
CA GLN A 453 -18.14 30.48 102.41
C GLN A 453 -17.01 29.90 101.56
N ALA A 454 -16.10 29.12 102.16
CA ALA A 454 -15.02 28.45 101.42
C ALA A 454 -15.54 27.42 100.40
N ILE A 455 -16.59 26.65 100.75
CA ILE A 455 -17.27 25.75 99.80
C ILE A 455 -17.83 26.55 98.62
N THR A 456 -18.57 27.64 98.89
CA THR A 456 -19.19 28.45 97.84
C THR A 456 -18.15 29.06 96.90
N GLN A 457 -17.06 29.61 97.44
CA GLN A 457 -15.98 30.16 96.62
C GLN A 457 -15.31 29.08 95.76
N ALA A 458 -14.96 27.93 96.35
CA ALA A 458 -14.35 26.83 95.61
C ALA A 458 -15.26 26.27 94.50
N GLN A 459 -16.58 26.25 94.70
CA GLN A 459 -17.54 25.87 93.66
C GLN A 459 -17.61 26.90 92.52
N GLN A 460 -17.42 28.18 92.80
CA GLN A 460 -17.33 29.23 91.78
C GLN A 460 -16.05 29.07 90.96
N ASP A 461 -14.91 28.84 91.61
CA ASP A 461 -13.63 28.63 90.94
C ASP A 461 -13.67 27.38 90.03
N VAL A 462 -14.32 26.29 90.50
CA VAL A 462 -14.60 25.10 89.68
C VAL A 462 -15.53 25.39 88.49
N ALA A 463 -16.48 26.32 88.64
CA ALA A 463 -17.37 26.70 87.54
C ALA A 463 -16.63 27.51 86.46
N GLN A 464 -15.63 28.31 86.86
CA GLN A 464 -14.84 29.17 85.97
C GLN A 464 -13.70 28.42 85.27
N ALA A 465 -13.30 27.25 85.78
CA ALA A 465 -12.30 26.42 85.11
C ALA A 465 -12.75 26.04 83.69
N ALA A 466 -11.93 26.45 82.72
CA ALA A 466 -12.13 26.15 81.31
C ALA A 466 -11.42 24.86 80.89
N VAL A 467 -10.25 24.59 81.51
CA VAL A 467 -9.42 23.41 81.23
C VAL A 467 -9.15 22.55 82.47
N GLN A 468 -8.86 21.27 82.29
CA GLN A 468 -8.69 20.30 83.40
C GLN A 468 -7.63 20.72 84.43
N GLY A 469 -6.53 21.36 83.99
CA GLY A 469 -5.48 21.86 84.88
C GLY A 469 -5.92 23.04 85.74
N GLU A 470 -6.85 23.87 85.26
CA GLU A 470 -7.52 24.88 86.08
C GLU A 470 -8.49 24.24 87.06
N LEU A 471 -9.28 23.25 86.61
CA LEU A 471 -10.21 22.53 87.45
C LEU A 471 -9.48 21.85 88.63
N LYS A 472 -8.37 21.16 88.34
CA LYS A 472 -7.53 20.52 89.35
C LYS A 472 -6.99 21.54 90.36
N ARG A 473 -6.51 22.70 89.90
CA ARG A 473 -6.03 23.79 90.77
C ARG A 473 -7.16 24.38 91.62
N ALA A 474 -8.34 24.60 91.04
CA ALA A 474 -9.52 25.10 91.75
C ALA A 474 -9.98 24.12 92.85
N VAL A 475 -10.01 22.82 92.55
CA VAL A 475 -10.33 21.78 93.54
C VAL A 475 -9.30 21.76 94.67
N GLN A 476 -8.00 21.77 94.33
CA GLN A 476 -6.94 21.77 95.35
C GLN A 476 -6.98 23.03 96.22
N ALA A 477 -7.13 24.22 95.62
CA ALA A 477 -7.26 25.47 96.35
C ALA A 477 -8.50 25.48 97.25
N GLY A 478 -9.61 24.87 96.80
CA GLY A 478 -10.81 24.65 97.60
C GLY A 478 -10.55 23.77 98.82
N PHE A 479 -9.87 22.63 98.65
CA PHE A 479 -9.47 21.77 99.76
C PHE A 479 -8.56 22.50 100.76
N ASP A 480 -7.54 23.21 100.27
CA ASP A 480 -6.62 23.96 101.11
C ASP A 480 -7.34 25.07 101.90
N SER A 481 -8.30 25.75 101.27
CA SER A 481 -9.10 26.81 101.91
C SER A 481 -10.02 26.25 103.01
N ILE A 482 -10.66 25.10 102.76
CA ILE A 482 -11.48 24.39 103.76
C ILE A 482 -10.61 23.90 104.92
N ALA A 483 -9.42 23.36 104.63
CA ALA A 483 -8.51 22.83 105.62
C ALA A 483 -7.98 23.92 106.58
N LYS A 484 -7.65 25.10 106.05
CA LYS A 484 -7.11 26.28 106.79
C LYS A 484 -8.07 26.89 107.81
N ILE A 485 -9.36 26.54 107.77
CA ILE A 485 -10.33 27.05 108.74
C ILE A 485 -10.04 26.43 110.11
N ALA A 486 -9.78 27.30 111.08
CA ALA A 486 -9.45 26.92 112.44
C ALA A 486 -10.63 26.23 113.15
N GLY A 487 -10.33 25.44 114.19
CA GLY A 487 -11.35 24.92 115.09
C GLY A 487 -12.02 26.03 115.91
N PRO A 488 -13.17 25.74 116.56
CA PRO A 488 -13.83 26.70 117.43
C PRO A 488 -12.99 26.97 118.70
N ALA A 489 -13.09 28.19 119.24
CA ALA A 489 -12.55 28.55 120.54
C ALA A 489 -13.29 27.81 121.67
N LEU A 490 -12.60 27.46 122.76
CA LEU A 490 -13.18 26.77 123.92
C LEU A 490 -13.79 27.77 124.93
N GLU A 491 -14.84 27.36 125.63
CA GLU A 491 -15.47 28.16 126.71
C GLU A 491 -14.44 28.53 127.81
N VAL A 492 -14.56 29.75 128.36
CA VAL A 492 -13.57 30.39 129.24
C VAL A 492 -13.24 29.57 130.50
N GLU A 493 -14.19 28.76 131.00
CA GLU A 493 -14.01 27.91 132.19
C GLU A 493 -13.17 26.65 131.94
N TYR A 494 -12.82 26.34 130.68
CA TYR A 494 -12.04 25.17 130.28
C TYR A 494 -10.77 25.52 129.49
N GLN A 495 -10.31 26.77 129.58
CA GLN A 495 -9.03 27.19 129.04
C GLN A 495 -7.88 26.75 129.98
N PRO A 496 -6.71 26.35 129.46
CA PRO A 496 -5.56 26.02 130.31
C PRO A 496 -5.16 27.24 131.15
N THR A 497 -5.05 27.06 132.47
CA THR A 497 -4.75 28.12 133.44
C THR A 497 -3.43 28.82 133.12
N THR A 498 -3.44 30.16 133.16
CA THR A 498 -2.22 30.95 132.92
C THR A 498 -1.51 31.26 134.24
N LYS A 499 -0.19 31.47 134.18
CA LYS A 499 0.66 31.78 135.36
C LYS A 499 0.23 33.06 136.11
N ALA A 500 -0.58 33.92 135.48
CA ALA A 500 -1.13 35.13 136.08
C ALA A 500 -2.28 34.81 137.06
N ASP A 501 -3.12 33.83 136.74
CA ASP A 501 -4.31 33.47 137.54
C ASP A 501 -3.93 32.79 138.86
N GLN A 502 -2.84 32.01 138.88
CA GLN A 502 -2.29 31.40 140.10
C GLN A 502 -1.73 32.42 141.10
N ASN A 503 -1.16 33.53 140.61
CA ASN A 503 -0.59 34.57 141.46
C ASN A 503 -1.66 35.47 142.09
N GLN A 504 -2.80 35.64 141.43
CA GLN A 504 -3.90 36.48 141.94
C GLN A 504 -4.71 35.76 143.05
N ALA A 505 -4.82 34.44 142.99
CA ALA A 505 -5.39 33.64 144.08
C ALA A 505 -4.47 33.57 145.32
N LEU A 506 -3.14 33.53 145.13
CA LEU A 506 -2.17 33.57 146.24
C LEU A 506 -2.22 34.93 146.97
N ALA A 507 -2.41 36.02 146.23
CA ALA A 507 -2.53 37.37 146.79
C ALA A 507 -3.83 37.57 147.60
N ALA A 508 -4.96 37.04 147.12
CA ALA A 508 -6.24 37.09 147.83
C ALA A 508 -6.23 36.28 149.14
N LEU A 509 -5.48 35.17 149.16
CA LEU A 509 -5.35 34.30 150.34
C LEU A 509 -4.49 34.95 151.44
N ASN A 510 -3.43 35.66 151.06
CA ASN A 510 -2.61 36.44 151.99
C ASN A 510 -3.37 37.67 152.54
N GLN A 511 -4.16 38.35 151.71
CA GLN A 511 -4.98 39.48 152.15
C GLN A 511 -6.07 39.06 153.15
N ALA A 512 -6.71 37.91 152.93
CA ALA A 512 -7.70 37.36 153.87
C ALA A 512 -7.08 36.88 155.20
N ALA A 513 -5.82 36.43 155.19
CA ALA A 513 -5.09 36.07 156.41
C ALA A 513 -4.73 37.31 157.25
N ASP A 514 -4.33 38.41 156.60
CA ASP A 514 -4.02 39.68 157.26
C ASP A 514 -5.28 40.39 157.80
N ASP A 515 -6.40 40.33 157.09
CA ASP A 515 -7.68 40.88 157.57
C ASP A 515 -8.22 40.11 158.80
N LYS A 516 -7.97 38.79 158.88
CA LYS A 516 -8.30 37.98 160.07
C LYS A 516 -7.43 38.36 161.27
N ARG A 517 -6.14 38.65 161.03
CA ARG A 517 -5.19 39.15 162.05
C ARG A 517 -5.64 40.49 162.64
N ALA A 518 -6.10 41.41 161.79
CA ALA A 518 -6.61 42.71 162.23
C ALA A 518 -7.92 42.58 163.04
N THR A 519 -8.77 41.60 162.72
CA THR A 519 -10.04 41.37 163.44
C THR A 519 -9.81 40.77 164.85
N PHE A 520 -8.78 39.95 165.05
CA PHE A 520 -8.48 39.38 166.38
C PHE A 520 -7.80 40.38 167.33
N ALA A 521 -7.07 41.36 166.82
CA ALA A 521 -6.43 42.40 167.64
C ALA A 521 -7.44 43.38 168.28
N ALA A 522 -8.70 43.38 167.83
CA ALA A 522 -9.74 44.32 168.27
C ALA A 522 -10.74 43.72 169.30
N ILE A 523 -10.49 42.51 169.82
CA ILE A 523 -11.39 41.86 170.80
C ILE A 523 -10.80 41.99 172.21
N ASP A 524 -11.46 42.81 173.04
CA ASP A 524 -11.12 43.04 174.44
C ASP A 524 -11.39 41.78 175.30
N HIS A 525 -10.46 41.46 176.22
CA HIS A 525 -10.45 40.27 177.10
C HIS A 525 -10.10 38.88 176.52
N VAL A 526 -9.21 38.80 175.52
CA VAL A 526 -8.61 37.50 175.13
C VAL A 526 -7.28 37.26 175.87
N ASP A 527 -7.26 36.18 176.65
CA ASP A 527 -6.12 35.69 177.42
C ASP A 527 -4.84 35.53 176.56
N SER A 528 -3.77 36.20 177.00
CA SER A 528 -2.46 36.24 176.35
C SER A 528 -1.83 34.86 176.06
N VAL A 529 -2.22 33.82 176.81
CA VAL A 529 -1.71 32.46 176.60
C VAL A 529 -2.33 31.83 175.36
N SER A 530 -3.60 32.13 175.06
CA SER A 530 -4.30 31.63 173.87
C SER A 530 -3.83 32.31 172.56
N LEU A 531 -3.41 33.58 172.64
CA LEU A 531 -2.87 34.34 171.50
C LEU A 531 -1.49 33.83 171.06
N SER A 532 -0.69 33.31 172.00
CA SER A 532 0.62 32.71 171.72
C SER A 532 0.54 31.33 171.08
N LEU A 533 -0.48 30.53 171.44
CA LEU A 533 -0.67 29.18 170.89
C LEU A 533 -1.24 29.18 169.45
N GLN A 534 -2.04 30.17 169.06
CA GLN A 534 -2.55 30.30 167.68
C GLN A 534 -1.53 30.94 166.72
N SER A 535 -0.67 31.83 167.20
CA SER A 535 0.41 32.41 166.40
C SER A 535 1.46 31.35 166.00
N GLY A 536 1.71 30.35 166.85
CA GLY A 536 2.61 29.22 166.57
C GLY A 536 2.06 28.17 165.58
N LEU A 537 0.75 28.14 165.31
CA LEU A 537 0.14 27.22 164.32
C LEU A 537 0.15 27.78 162.89
N ILE A 538 0.30 29.10 162.72
CA ILE A 538 0.34 29.77 161.40
C ILE A 538 1.77 29.84 160.83
N GLU A 539 2.81 29.71 161.66
CA GLU A 539 4.21 29.60 161.19
C GLU A 539 4.60 28.20 160.69
N LYS A 540 3.79 27.16 160.92
CA LYS A 540 4.03 25.79 160.40
C LYS A 540 3.45 25.51 159.01
N THR A 541 2.78 26.48 158.39
CA THR A 541 2.13 26.35 157.06
C THR A 541 2.60 27.39 156.03
N LYS A 542 3.76 28.02 156.25
CA LYS A 542 4.49 28.76 155.22
C LYS A 542 5.26 27.83 154.29
#